data_AF-B7QME8-F1
#
_entry.id   AF-B7QME8-F1
#
_cell.length_a   1.000
_cell.length_b   1.000
_cell.length_c   1.000
_cell.angle_alpha   90.00
_cell.angle_beta   90.00
_cell.angle_gamma   90.00
#
_symmetry.space_group_name_H-M   'P 1'
#
loop_
_entity.id
_entity.type
_entity.pdbx_description
1 polymer ?
#
loop_
_entity_poly.entity_id
_entity_poly.type
_entity_poly.pdbx_seq_one_letter_code
_entity_poly.pdbx_strand_id
1 'polypeptide(L)'
;MKCRIEDGVVYSPFPSCEIPRCSFYTMVKEWLAKTPSKRALVDEAITLTRQELFQRLQRYGAGFQEHGIVPGDRICIHLSNSVENFVAMFGCIMAGATVILAKTTLTASKFRTCRSSMNIFN
;
A
#
# COMPACT_ATOMS: atom_id res chain seq x y z
N MET A 1 31.72 -5.40 -4.43
CA MET A 1 30.81 -5.33 -5.59
C MET A 1 31.17 -4.09 -6.37
N LYS A 2 31.59 -4.19 -7.64
CA LYS A 2 32.03 -3.03 -8.44
C LYS A 2 30.89 -2.55 -9.32
N CYS A 3 30.53 -1.27 -9.23
CA CYS A 3 29.51 -0.69 -10.11
C CYS A 3 30.13 -0.32 -11.47
N ARG A 4 29.32 -0.37 -12.53
CA ARG A 4 29.74 0.04 -13.88
C ARG A 4 29.55 1.55 -14.01
N ILE A 5 30.57 2.26 -14.50
CA ILE A 5 30.51 3.69 -14.78
C ILE A 5 30.77 3.88 -16.27
N GLU A 6 29.80 4.43 -17.01
CA GLU A 6 29.90 4.72 -18.44
C GLU A 6 29.48 6.19 -18.64
N ASP A 7 30.28 6.99 -19.35
CA ASP A 7 30.01 8.41 -19.64
C ASP A 7 29.63 9.26 -18.41
N GLY A 8 30.23 8.96 -17.25
CA GLY A 8 29.93 9.65 -15.99
C GLY A 8 28.64 9.18 -15.30
N VAL A 9 27.91 8.22 -15.87
CA VAL A 9 26.71 7.61 -15.27
C VAL A 9 27.10 6.38 -14.48
N VAL A 10 26.69 6.34 -13.20
CA VAL A 10 26.90 5.21 -12.30
C VAL A 10 25.72 4.25 -12.40
N TYR A 11 25.96 3.02 -12.84
CA TYR A 11 24.95 1.98 -12.98
C TYR A 11 24.92 1.05 -11.77
N SER A 12 23.72 0.56 -11.44
CA SER A 12 23.56 -0.51 -10.45
C SER A 12 24.44 -1.70 -10.80
N PRO A 13 25.13 -2.32 -9.83
CA PRO A 13 25.90 -3.53 -10.07
C PRO A 13 25.02 -4.78 -10.26
N PHE A 14 23.69 -4.66 -10.12
CA PHE A 14 22.74 -5.73 -10.38
C PHE A 14 22.26 -5.71 -11.84
N PRO A 15 21.92 -6.88 -12.42
CA PRO A 15 21.38 -6.94 -13.77
C PRO A 15 20.07 -6.15 -13.86
N SER A 16 19.85 -5.56 -15.03
CA SER A 16 18.56 -4.95 -15.37
C SER A 16 17.45 -5.98 -15.19
N CYS A 17 16.36 -5.57 -14.54
CA CYS A 17 15.14 -6.37 -14.50
C CYS A 17 14.05 -5.73 -15.35
N GLU A 18 13.24 -6.54 -16.01
CA GLU A 18 12.03 -6.05 -16.64
C GLU A 18 11.02 -5.66 -15.57
N ILE A 19 10.55 -4.42 -15.64
CA ILE A 19 9.50 -3.92 -14.77
C ILE A 19 8.18 -4.13 -15.51
N PRO A 20 7.30 -5.03 -15.02
CA PRO A 20 6.05 -5.32 -15.70
C PRO A 20 5.19 -4.06 -15.81
N ARG A 21 4.61 -3.82 -16.99
CA ARG A 21 3.70 -2.69 -17.26
C ARG A 21 2.28 -3.06 -16.83
N CYS A 22 2.07 -3.21 -15.53
CA CYS A 22 0.75 -3.49 -14.96
C CYS A 22 0.46 -2.57 -13.77
N SER A 23 -0.80 -2.57 -13.32
CA SER A 23 -1.17 -1.83 -12.12
C SER A 23 -0.51 -2.48 -10.89
N PHE A 24 -0.24 -1.67 -9.87
CA PHE A 24 0.24 -2.17 -8.58
C PHE A 24 -0.72 -3.23 -8.00
N TYR A 25 -2.03 -3.04 -8.17
CA TYR A 25 -3.05 -4.03 -7.82
C TYR A 25 -2.80 -5.37 -8.51
N THR A 26 -2.60 -5.37 -9.83
CA THR A 26 -2.35 -6.58 -10.63
C THR A 26 -1.09 -7.29 -10.16
N MET A 27 0.01 -6.55 -10.00
CA MET A 27 1.28 -7.09 -9.52
C MET A 27 1.15 -7.75 -8.15
N VAL A 28 0.50 -7.08 -7.20
CA VAL A 28 0.29 -7.60 -5.84
C VAL A 28 -0.62 -8.82 -5.86
N LYS A 29 -1.71 -8.78 -6.62
CA LYS A 29 -2.65 -9.91 -6.77
C LYS A 29 -1.93 -11.16 -7.28
N GLU A 30 -1.15 -11.03 -8.35
CA GLU A 30 -0.38 -12.13 -8.92
C GLU A 30 0.68 -12.65 -7.94
N TRP A 31 1.37 -11.76 -7.23
CA TRP A 31 2.36 -12.15 -6.24
C TRP A 31 1.74 -12.91 -5.06
N LEU A 32 0.58 -12.46 -4.56
CA LEU A 32 -0.16 -13.12 -3.48
C LEU A 32 -0.64 -14.51 -3.90
N ALA A 33 -1.06 -14.68 -5.15
CA ALA A 33 -1.53 -15.95 -5.69
C ALA A 33 -0.44 -17.02 -5.85
N LYS A 34 0.84 -16.64 -6.07
CA LYS A 34 1.93 -17.59 -6.35
C LYS A 34 2.22 -18.59 -5.23
N THR A 35 2.19 -18.17 -3.97
CA THR A 35 2.47 -19.06 -2.82
C THR A 35 1.51 -18.78 -1.65
N PRO A 36 0.25 -19.22 -1.74
CA PRO A 36 -0.83 -18.79 -0.84
C PRO A 36 -0.54 -19.03 0.65
N SER A 37 0.13 -20.13 0.99
CA SER A 37 0.48 -20.53 2.36
C SER A 37 1.73 -19.83 2.93
N LYS A 38 2.48 -19.08 2.11
CA LYS A 38 3.69 -18.39 2.57
C LYS A 38 3.30 -17.19 3.45
N ARG A 39 3.99 -17.00 4.57
CA ARG A 39 3.86 -15.81 5.41
C ARG A 39 4.17 -14.55 4.59
N ALA A 40 3.27 -13.58 4.64
CA ALA A 40 3.33 -12.32 3.89
C ALA A 40 3.53 -11.13 4.80
N LEU A 41 2.87 -11.12 5.96
CA LEU A 41 2.95 -10.05 6.94
C LEU A 41 3.07 -10.68 8.33
N VAL A 42 3.99 -10.17 9.13
CA VAL A 42 4.28 -10.66 10.47
C VAL A 42 4.40 -9.44 11.37
N ASP A 43 3.66 -9.47 12.46
CA ASP A 43 3.67 -8.53 13.56
C ASP A 43 3.69 -9.34 14.87
N GLU A 44 3.97 -8.70 16.01
CA GLU A 44 4.14 -9.39 17.29
C GLU A 44 2.90 -10.23 17.67
N ALA A 45 1.71 -9.71 17.40
CA ALA A 45 0.44 -10.36 17.72
C ALA A 45 -0.17 -11.17 16.57
N ILE A 46 0.17 -10.84 15.32
CA ILE A 46 -0.55 -11.36 14.14
C ILE A 46 0.43 -11.75 13.04
N THR A 47 0.27 -12.97 12.53
CA THR A 47 0.93 -13.43 11.30
C THR A 47 -0.13 -13.74 10.25
N LEU A 48 0.06 -13.23 9.03
CA LEU A 48 -0.80 -13.50 7.89
C LEU A 48 -0.04 -14.22 6.79
N THR A 49 -0.65 -15.27 6.26
CA THR A 49 -0.30 -15.87 4.98
C THR A 49 -0.68 -14.94 3.82
N ARG A 50 -0.13 -15.19 2.63
CA ARG A 50 -0.50 -14.45 1.41
C ARG A 50 -1.99 -14.55 1.11
N GLN A 51 -2.57 -15.73 1.33
CA GLN A 51 -4.00 -15.96 1.14
C GLN A 51 -4.85 -15.12 2.11
N GLU A 52 -4.54 -15.16 3.41
CA GLU A 52 -5.28 -14.41 4.43
C GLU A 52 -5.15 -12.91 4.21
N LEU A 53 -3.94 -12.44 3.85
CA LEU A 53 -3.71 -11.05 3.48
C LEU A 53 -4.60 -10.66 2.29
N PHE A 54 -4.60 -11.44 1.20
CA PHE A 54 -5.40 -11.14 0.03
C PHE A 54 -6.91 -11.10 0.33
N GLN A 55 -7.41 -12.01 1.16
CA GLN A 55 -8.80 -12.01 1.60
C GLN A 55 -9.14 -10.79 2.47
N ARG A 56 -8.25 -10.37 3.37
CA ARG A 56 -8.44 -9.15 4.16
C ARG A 56 -8.45 -7.90 3.29
N LEU A 57 -7.52 -7.78 2.35
CA LEU A 57 -7.43 -6.65 1.42
C LEU A 57 -8.69 -6.49 0.57
N GLN A 58 -9.23 -7.61 0.05
CA GLN A 58 -10.48 -7.58 -0.72
C GLN A 58 -11.68 -7.18 0.14
N ARG A 59 -11.78 -7.72 1.37
CA ARG A 59 -12.86 -7.34 2.30
C ARG A 59 -12.83 -5.87 2.67
N TYR A 60 -11.65 -5.32 2.95
CA TYR A 60 -11.49 -3.89 3.23
C TYR A 60 -11.83 -3.04 2.00
N GLY A 61 -11.34 -3.43 0.82
CA GLY A 61 -11.66 -2.72 -0.42
C GLY A 61 -13.16 -2.68 -0.70
N ALA A 62 -13.86 -3.80 -0.56
CA ALA A 62 -15.31 -3.87 -0.70
C ALA A 62 -16.02 -3.02 0.36
N GLY A 63 -15.62 -3.12 1.62
CA GLY A 63 -16.19 -2.31 2.70
C GLY A 63 -15.98 -0.81 2.47
N PHE A 64 -14.82 -0.39 1.98
CA PHE A 64 -14.56 1.00 1.62
C PHE A 64 -15.46 1.49 0.48
N GLN A 65 -15.68 0.66 -0.53
CA GLN A 65 -16.61 0.98 -1.62
C GLN A 65 -18.06 1.10 -1.12
N GLU A 66 -18.48 0.23 -0.21
CA GLU A 66 -19.79 0.33 0.46
C GLU A 66 -19.94 1.62 1.27
N HIS A 67 -18.85 2.15 1.83
CA HIS A 67 -18.81 3.44 2.52
C HIS A 67 -18.65 4.65 1.57
N GLY A 68 -18.75 4.43 0.26
CA GLY A 68 -18.79 5.49 -0.75
C GLY A 68 -17.44 5.91 -1.31
N ILE A 69 -16.35 5.18 -1.00
CA ILE A 69 -15.06 5.41 -1.65
C ILE A 69 -15.15 4.97 -3.11
N VAL A 70 -14.87 5.90 -4.02
CA VAL A 70 -14.87 5.65 -5.46
C VAL A 70 -13.47 5.73 -6.05
N PRO A 71 -13.21 5.09 -7.20
CA PRO A 71 -11.94 5.23 -7.89
C PRO A 71 -11.58 6.70 -8.15
N GLY A 72 -10.35 7.08 -7.79
CA GLY A 72 -9.87 8.46 -7.88
C GLY A 72 -9.98 9.27 -6.58
N ASP A 73 -10.70 8.79 -5.57
CA ASP A 73 -10.72 9.42 -4.25
C ASP A 73 -9.34 9.46 -3.61
N ARG A 74 -9.10 10.49 -2.78
CA ARG A 74 -7.86 10.67 -2.03
C ARG A 74 -8.13 10.50 -0.54
N ILE A 75 -7.60 9.41 0.03
CA ILE A 75 -7.86 9.00 1.40
C ILE A 75 -6.62 9.24 2.26
N CYS A 76 -6.77 10.05 3.30
CA CYS A 76 -5.72 10.25 4.28
C CYS A 76 -5.74 9.13 5.32
N ILE A 77 -4.61 8.47 5.54
CA ILE A 77 -4.46 7.45 6.58
C ILE A 77 -3.58 8.00 7.69
N HIS A 78 -4.12 7.99 8.91
CA HIS A 78 -3.49 8.52 10.12
C HIS A 78 -3.53 7.47 11.23
N LEU A 79 -2.88 6.34 10.97
CA LEU A 79 -2.82 5.20 11.90
C LEU A 79 -1.37 4.84 12.22
N SER A 80 -1.12 4.35 13.43
CA SER A 80 0.16 3.77 13.82
C SER A 80 0.53 2.57 12.95
N ASN A 81 1.81 2.21 12.90
CA ASN A 81 2.24 1.02 12.17
C ASN A 81 1.65 -0.22 12.85
N SER A 82 0.73 -0.89 12.16
CA SER A 82 0.16 -2.18 12.55
C SER A 82 -0.25 -2.97 11.30
N VAL A 83 -0.57 -4.24 11.47
CA VAL A 83 -1.15 -5.07 10.41
C VAL A 83 -2.42 -4.44 9.83
N GLU A 84 -3.28 -3.90 10.67
CA GLU A 84 -4.54 -3.26 10.29
C GLU A 84 -4.28 -2.01 9.46
N ASN A 85 -3.29 -1.19 9.83
CA ASN A 85 -2.92 -0.02 9.04
C ASN A 85 -2.45 -0.41 7.63
N PHE A 86 -1.62 -1.47 7.54
CA PHE A 86 -1.21 -2.00 6.24
C PHE A 86 -2.40 -2.50 5.43
N VAL A 87 -3.31 -3.27 6.04
CA VAL A 87 -4.51 -3.79 5.38
C VAL A 87 -5.46 -2.66 4.94
N ALA A 88 -5.63 -1.63 5.75
CA ALA A 88 -6.47 -0.47 5.43
C ALA A 88 -5.89 0.33 4.25
N MET A 89 -4.60 0.64 4.28
CA MET A 89 -3.90 1.31 3.18
C MET A 89 -4.04 0.54 1.86
N PHE A 90 -3.69 -0.73 1.86
CA PHE A 90 -3.77 -1.51 0.64
C PHE A 90 -5.23 -1.80 0.24
N GLY A 91 -6.15 -1.88 1.19
CA GLY A 91 -7.59 -1.97 0.94
C GLY A 91 -8.11 -0.75 0.17
N CYS A 92 -7.69 0.47 0.52
CA CYS A 92 -8.01 1.68 -0.24
C CYS A 92 -7.49 1.62 -1.68
N ILE A 93 -6.26 1.13 -1.87
CA ILE A 93 -5.70 0.91 -3.22
C ILE A 93 -6.52 -0.13 -3.98
N MET A 94 -6.99 -1.19 -3.32
CA MET A 94 -7.86 -2.22 -3.92
C MET A 94 -9.24 -1.68 -4.29
N ALA A 95 -9.73 -0.67 -3.58
CA ALA A 95 -10.95 0.07 -3.92
C ALA A 95 -10.76 1.05 -5.10
N GLY A 96 -9.52 1.29 -5.55
CA GLY A 96 -9.18 2.24 -6.62
C GLY A 96 -8.88 3.66 -6.13
N ALA A 97 -8.76 3.85 -4.82
CA ALA A 97 -8.45 5.13 -4.22
C ALA A 97 -6.93 5.38 -4.11
N THR A 98 -6.56 6.65 -4.03
CA THR A 98 -5.20 7.10 -3.76
C THR A 98 -5.00 7.27 -2.26
N VAL A 99 -4.02 6.58 -1.70
CA VAL A 99 -3.66 6.71 -0.29
C VAL A 99 -2.67 7.84 -0.10
N ILE A 100 -2.93 8.68 0.89
CA ILE A 100 -2.02 9.71 1.35
C ILE A 100 -1.65 9.43 2.80
N LEU A 101 -0.36 9.17 3.03
CA LEU A 101 0.16 8.85 4.34
C LEU A 101 0.43 10.13 5.12
N ALA A 102 -0.31 10.33 6.21
CA ALA A 102 -0.03 11.38 7.18
C ALA A 102 0.80 10.81 8.32
N LYS A 103 1.88 11.51 8.71
CA LYS A 103 2.65 11.16 9.91
C LYS A 103 1.72 11.12 11.12
N THR A 104 1.79 10.06 11.92
CA THR A 104 1.00 9.93 13.15
C THR A 104 1.31 11.01 14.18
N THR A 105 2.51 11.58 14.14
CA THR A 105 2.97 12.68 15.00
C THR A 105 2.51 14.08 14.55
N LEU A 106 1.73 14.19 13.46
CA LEU A 106 1.17 15.48 13.04
C LEU A 106 0.15 15.98 14.08
N THR A 107 0.45 17.15 14.65
CA THR A 107 -0.43 17.87 15.57
C THR A 107 -1.73 18.29 14.86
N ALA A 108 -2.86 18.26 15.55
CA ALA A 108 -4.20 18.57 15.03
C ALA A 108 -4.32 19.95 14.31
N SER A 109 -3.43 20.89 14.60
CA SER A 109 -3.35 22.19 13.91
C SER A 109 -2.89 22.08 12.45
N LYS A 110 -2.00 21.14 12.12
CA LYS A 110 -1.51 20.90 10.76
C LYS A 110 -2.42 19.97 9.95
N PHE A 111 -3.21 19.15 10.62
CA PHE A 111 -4.17 18.23 9.98
C PHE A 111 -5.33 18.98 9.31
N ARG A 112 -5.75 20.12 9.87
CA ARG A 112 -6.81 20.98 9.32
C ARG A 112 -6.50 21.52 7.93
N THR A 113 -5.24 21.81 7.62
CA THR A 113 -4.80 22.30 6.31
C THR A 113 -4.87 21.23 5.22
N CYS A 114 -4.68 19.95 5.56
CA CYS A 114 -4.79 18.85 4.60
C CYS A 114 -6.25 18.47 4.29
N ARG A 115 -7.18 18.78 5.20
CA ARG A 115 -8.60 18.38 5.09
C ARG A 115 -9.35 19.10 3.98
N SER A 116 -8.91 20.28 3.54
CA SER A 116 -9.55 20.99 2.42
C SER A 116 -9.38 20.29 1.06
N SER A 117 -8.50 19.28 0.98
CA SER A 117 -8.16 18.60 -0.27
C SER A 117 -8.37 17.08 -0.24
N MET A 118 -8.82 16.49 0.88
CA MET A 118 -8.93 15.03 1.04
C MET A 118 -10.16 14.57 1.82
N ASN A 119 -10.77 13.47 1.35
CA ASN A 119 -11.77 12.71 2.10
C ASN A 119 -11.05 11.94 3.20
N ILE A 120 -11.13 12.45 4.42
CA ILE A 120 -10.51 11.82 5.59
C ILE A 120 -11.57 10.91 6.22
N PHE A 121 -11.33 9.59 6.14
CA PHE A 121 -12.08 8.62 6.92
C PHE A 121 -11.43 8.54 8.30
N ASN A 122 -12.23 8.75 9.34
CA ASN A 122 -11.83 8.76 10.74
C ASN A 122 -12.63 7.69 11.48
#